data_AF-A0A521NLB0-F1
#
_entry.id   AF-A0A521NLB0-F1
#
_cell.length_a   1.000
_cell.length_b   1.000
_cell.length_c   1.000
_cell.angle_alpha   90.00
_cell.angle_beta   90.00
_cell.angle_gamma   90.00
#
_symmetry.space_group_name_H-M   'P 1'
#
loop_
_entity.id
_entity.type
_entity.pdbx_description
1 polymer ?
#
loop_
_entity_poly.entity_id
_entity_poly.type
_entity_poly.pdbx_seq_one_letter_code
_entity_poly.pdbx_strand_id
1 'polypeptide(L)'
;MIRHVSIPARDPHHVATVLAELMQGRVYPFPGPVPGAFMATAGDAHGTQIEVYPEQAAAAPGEDGAPGTFEANPAPPQYWPFHLLLSVQLD
;
A
#
# COMPACT_ATOMS: atom_id res chain seq x y z
N MET A 1 12.92 -7.84 -9.50
CA MET A 1 12.82 -7.39 -8.09
C MET A 1 11.50 -6.67 -7.93
N ILE A 2 10.66 -7.12 -6.99
CA ILE A 2 9.45 -6.37 -6.61
C ILE A 2 9.92 -5.24 -5.70
N ARG A 3 9.53 -4.01 -6.00
CA ARG A 3 9.95 -2.81 -5.24
C ARG A 3 9.07 -2.59 -4.01
N HIS A 4 7.77 -2.76 -4.18
CA HIS A 4 6.77 -2.65 -3.14
C HIS A 4 5.54 -3.46 -3.55
N VAL A 5 4.62 -3.62 -2.60
CA VAL A 5 3.24 -4.05 -2.85
C VAL A 5 2.30 -3.05 -2.21
N SER A 6 1.08 -2.95 -2.76
CA SER A 6 0.03 -2.08 -2.23
C SER A 6 -1.15 -2.92 -1.77
N ILE A 7 -1.70 -2.61 -0.60
CA ILE A 7 -2.85 -3.32 -0.01
C ILE A 7 -3.96 -2.34 0.40
N PRO A 8 -5.24 -2.75 0.37
CA PRO A 8 -6.35 -1.92 0.81
C PRO A 8 -6.58 -1.99 2.32
N ALA A 9 -7.02 -0.89 2.92
CA ALA A 9 -7.44 -0.82 4.32
C ALA A 9 -8.53 0.23 4.56
N ARG A 10 -9.36 0.02 5.59
CA ARG A 10 -10.33 1.00 6.08
C ARG A 10 -9.68 2.20 6.77
N ASP A 11 -8.60 1.93 7.48
CA ASP A 11 -7.75 2.94 8.11
C ASP A 11 -6.32 2.74 7.62
N PRO A 12 -5.95 3.37 6.49
CA PRO A 12 -4.63 3.18 5.90
C PRO A 12 -3.49 3.63 6.80
N HIS A 13 -3.69 4.69 7.58
CA HIS A 13 -2.67 5.19 8.51
C HIS A 13 -2.41 4.16 9.60
N HIS A 14 -3.45 3.68 10.28
CA HIS A 14 -3.31 2.68 11.34
C HIS A 14 -2.64 1.40 10.84
N VAL A 15 -3.09 0.85 9.71
CA VAL A 15 -2.50 -0.37 9.14
C VAL A 15 -1.04 -0.15 8.75
N ALA A 16 -0.71 0.99 8.11
CA ALA A 16 0.67 1.31 7.77
C ALA A 16 1.56 1.48 9.01
N THR A 17 1.05 2.04 10.11
CA THR A 17 1.76 2.12 11.39
C THR A 17 2.09 0.73 11.92
N VAL A 18 1.11 -0.18 11.99
CA VAL A 18 1.32 -1.56 12.48
C VAL A 18 2.33 -2.30 11.60
N LEU A 19 2.23 -2.17 10.27
CA LEU A 19 3.20 -2.79 9.36
C LEU A 19 4.60 -2.21 9.54
N ALA A 20 4.72 -0.88 9.71
CA ALA A 20 6.00 -0.24 9.97
C ALA A 20 6.63 -0.76 11.28
N GLU A 21 5.85 -0.93 12.35
CA GLU A 21 6.33 -1.53 13.61
C GLU A 21 6.86 -2.95 13.40
N LEU A 22 6.11 -3.80 12.70
CA LEU A 22 6.53 -5.18 12.38
C LEU A 22 7.79 -5.23 11.51
N MET A 23 7.97 -4.24 10.64
CA MET A 23 9.12 -4.11 9.74
C MET A 23 10.29 -3.33 10.38
N GLN A 24 10.18 -2.92 11.64
CA GLN A 24 11.13 -2.03 12.32
C GLN A 24 11.41 -0.73 11.55
N GLY A 25 10.40 -0.28 10.82
CA GLY A 25 10.46 0.81 9.87
C GLY A 25 9.78 2.07 10.35
N ARG A 26 9.35 2.89 9.39
CA ARG A 26 8.62 4.14 9.62
C ARG A 26 7.43 4.26 8.68
N VAL A 27 6.42 4.98 9.13
CA VAL A 27 5.24 5.33 8.32
C VAL A 27 5.40 6.72 7.72
N TYR A 28 5.01 6.87 6.45
CA TYR A 28 4.95 8.16 5.78
C TYR A 28 3.62 8.31 5.01
N PRO A 29 3.10 9.54 4.84
CA PRO A 29 2.07 9.79 3.85
C PRO A 29 2.54 9.40 2.45
N PHE A 30 1.69 8.74 1.67
CA PHE A 30 2.02 8.40 0.30
C PHE A 30 1.93 9.63 -0.60
N PRO A 31 2.99 9.99 -1.36
CA PRO A 31 2.98 11.19 -2.21
C PRO A 31 2.28 10.98 -3.56
N GLY A 32 1.89 9.74 -3.89
CA GLY A 32 1.30 9.40 -5.17
C GLY A 32 -0.18 9.80 -5.30
N PRO A 33 -0.86 9.34 -6.35
CA PRO A 33 -2.16 9.86 -6.77
C PRO A 33 -3.34 9.38 -5.92
N VAL A 34 -3.11 8.64 -4.83
CA VAL A 34 -4.15 8.02 -3.99
C VAL A 34 -4.30 8.83 -2.70
N PRO A 35 -5.33 9.70 -2.57
CA PRO A 35 -5.53 10.48 -1.36
C PRO A 35 -5.77 9.59 -0.13
N GLY A 36 -5.18 9.95 1.01
CA GLY A 36 -5.33 9.20 2.25
C GLY A 36 -4.55 7.88 2.30
N ALA A 37 -3.69 7.60 1.31
CA ALA A 37 -2.78 6.48 1.34
C ALA A 37 -1.54 6.77 2.22
N PHE A 38 -0.98 5.70 2.78
CA PHE A 38 0.22 5.72 3.60
C PHE A 38 1.18 4.62 3.14
N MET A 39 2.43 4.72 3.58
CA MET A 39 3.47 3.75 3.25
C MET A 39 4.25 3.38 4.51
N ALA A 40 4.41 2.08 4.74
CA ALA A 40 5.32 1.51 5.73
C ALA A 40 6.65 1.21 5.03
N THR A 41 7.76 1.75 5.55
CA THR A 41 9.09 1.64 4.92
C THR A 41 10.08 1.07 5.92
N ALA A 42 10.69 -0.08 5.59
CA ALA A 42 11.68 -0.74 6.45
C ALA A 42 13.01 0.04 6.56
N GLY A 43 13.39 0.78 5.51
CA GLY A 43 14.69 1.46 5.45
C GLY A 43 15.88 0.51 5.26
N ASP A 44 15.63 -0.71 4.81
CA ASP A 44 16.65 -1.69 4.47
C ASP A 44 17.39 -1.34 3.16
N ALA A 45 18.41 -2.14 2.80
CA ALA A 45 19.22 -1.94 1.60
C ALA A 45 18.42 -2.10 0.28
N HIS A 46 17.22 -2.67 0.34
CA HIS A 46 16.37 -2.92 -0.84
C HIS A 46 15.28 -1.86 -0.99
N GLY A 47 15.06 -1.02 0.03
CA GLY A 47 14.00 -0.04 0.08
C GLY A 47 12.62 -0.69 0.24
N THR A 48 12.53 -1.77 1.03
CA THR A 48 11.28 -2.53 1.19
C THR A 48 10.15 -1.63 1.72
N GLN A 49 9.04 -1.62 1.01
CA GLN A 49 7.88 -0.79 1.30
C GLN A 49 6.57 -1.56 1.08
N ILE A 50 5.60 -1.30 1.96
CA ILE A 50 4.20 -1.67 1.75
C ILE A 50 3.40 -0.38 1.71
N GLU A 51 2.69 -0.17 0.61
CA GLU A 51 1.74 0.91 0.48
C GLU A 51 0.37 0.44 0.96
N VAL A 52 -0.35 1.31 1.66
CA VAL A 52 -1.68 1.03 2.18
C VAL A 52 -2.61 2.09 1.64
N TYR A 53 -3.58 1.66 0.85
CA TYR A 53 -4.55 2.54 0.19
C TYR A 53 -5.90 2.45 0.90
N PRO A 54 -6.74 3.50 0.83
CA PRO A 54 -8.15 3.38 1.21
C PRO A 54 -8.79 2.21 0.46
N GLU A 55 -9.62 1.42 1.14
CA GLU A 55 -10.27 0.26 0.52
C GLU A 55 -11.19 0.62 -0.66
N GLN A 56 -11.61 1.88 -0.77
CA GLN A 56 -12.37 2.37 -1.91
C GLN A 56 -11.48 2.72 -3.11
N ALA A 57 -10.15 2.74 -2.99
CA ALA A 57 -9.29 3.03 -4.12
C ALA A 57 -9.22 1.82 -5.06
N ALA A 58 -9.63 2.00 -6.31
CA ALA A 58 -9.52 1.00 -7.37
C ALA A 58 -8.62 1.53 -8.49
N ALA A 59 -7.67 0.70 -8.92
CA ALA A 59 -6.85 1.02 -10.07
C ALA A 59 -7.62 0.72 -11.36
N ALA A 60 -7.65 1.69 -12.27
CA ALA A 60 -8.23 1.55 -13.60
C ALA A 60 -7.12 1.65 -14.66
N PRO A 61 -7.19 0.85 -15.73
CA PRO A 61 -6.25 0.97 -16.84
C PRO A 61 -6.40 2.33 -17.53
N GLY A 62 -5.29 2.90 -18.00
CA GLY A 62 -5.33 4.07 -18.87
C GLY A 62 -5.70 3.67 -20.30
N GLU A 63 -6.22 4.62 -21.07
CA GLU A 63 -6.57 4.45 -22.48
C GLU A 63 -5.46 4.98 -23.40
N ASP A 64 -5.29 4.38 -24.58
CA ASP A 64 -4.38 4.86 -25.65
C ASP A 64 -2.94 5.19 -25.20
N GLY A 65 -2.41 4.39 -24.27
CA GLY A 65 -1.05 4.56 -23.73
C GLY A 65 -0.94 5.60 -22.61
N ALA A 66 -2.05 6.17 -22.16
CA ALA A 66 -2.09 6.98 -20.94
C ALA A 66 -1.76 6.12 -19.70
N PRO A 67 -1.18 6.72 -18.65
CA PRO A 67 -1.03 6.05 -17.36
C PRO A 67 -2.36 5.59 -16.78
N GLY A 68 -2.34 4.50 -16.01
CA GLY A 68 -3.49 4.09 -15.21
C GLY A 68 -3.89 5.16 -14.19
N THR A 69 -5.17 5.14 -13.82
CA THR A 69 -5.74 6.07 -12.85
C THR A 69 -6.20 5.32 -11.61
N PHE A 70 -6.51 6.08 -10.56
CA PHE A 70 -7.23 5.56 -9.41
C PHE A 70 -8.60 6.21 -9.35
N GLU A 71 -9.62 5.38 -9.21
CA GLU A 71 -11.01 5.77 -9.07
C GLU A 71 -11.58 5.28 -7.73
N ALA A 72 -12.69 5.88 -7.32
CA ALA A 72 -13.40 5.46 -6.13
C ALA A 72 -14.35 4.30 -6.47
N ASN A 73 -14.14 3.15 -5.86
CA ASN A 73 -15.09 2.05 -5.79
C ASN A 73 -16.05 2.27 -4.60
N PRO A 74 -17.33 2.64 -4.83
CA PRO A 74 -18.28 2.92 -3.76
C PRO A 74 -18.77 1.67 -3.02
N ALA A 75 -18.52 0.47 -3.56
CA ALA A 75 -18.93 -0.81 -2.99
C ALA A 75 -17.77 -1.82 -3.02
N PRO A 76 -16.67 -1.56 -2.26
CA PRO A 76 -15.55 -2.49 -2.21
C PRO A 76 -15.98 -3.84 -1.63
N PRO A 77 -15.35 -4.94 -2.05
CA PRO A 77 -15.66 -6.25 -1.50
C PRO A 77 -15.36 -6.29 0.00
N GLN A 78 -16.12 -7.08 0.76
CA GLN A 78 -15.87 -7.26 2.20
C GLN A 78 -14.49 -7.88 2.49
N TYR A 79 -13.98 -8.68 1.54
CA TYR A 79 -12.71 -9.37 1.63
C TYR A 79 -11.92 -9.16 0.35
N TRP A 80 -10.62 -8.87 0.48
CA TRP A 80 -9.73 -8.64 -0.65
C TRP A 80 -8.92 -9.90 -0.98
N PRO A 81 -8.81 -10.29 -2.25
CA PRO A 81 -8.11 -11.50 -2.66
C PRO A 81 -6.59 -11.25 -2.78
N PHE A 82 -5.94 -10.85 -1.69
CA PHE A 82 -4.48 -10.69 -1.67
C PHE A 82 -3.83 -11.55 -0.57
N HIS A 83 -2.61 -11.97 -0.83
CA HIS A 83 -1.76 -12.68 0.12
C HIS A 83 -0.31 -12.22 -0.11
N LEU A 84 0.40 -11.91 0.96
CA LEU A 84 1.81 -11.55 0.95
C LEU A 84 2.53 -12.38 2.00
N LEU A 85 3.61 -13.04 1.59
CA LEU A 85 4.61 -13.55 2.51
C LEU A 85 5.77 -12.56 2.55
N LEU A 86 6.07 -12.05 3.73
CA LEU A 86 7.14 -11.09 3.98
C LEU A 86 8.10 -11.64 5.03
N SER A 87 9.39 -11.52 4.78
CA SER A 87 10.43 -11.76 5.77
C SER A 87 10.99 -10.42 6.22
N VAL A 88 11.04 -10.21 7.52
CA VAL A 88 11.65 -9.05 8.17
C VAL A 88 12.75 -9.55 9.10
N GLN A 89 13.83 -8.79 9.22
CA GLN A 89 14.78 -9.04 10.29
C GLN A 89 14.10 -8.73 11.61
N LEU A 90 14.30 -9.60 12.60
CA LEU A 90 13.95 -9.33 13.99
C LEU A 90 15.25 -9.09 14.77
N ASP A 91 15.16 -8.30 15.83
CA ASP A 91 16.23 -8.11 16.82
C ASP A 91 16.56 -9.41 17.58
#